data_AF-A0A0P7XF39-F1
#
_entry.id   AF-A0A0P7XF39-F1
#
_cell.length_a   1.000
_cell.length_b   1.000
_cell.length_c   1.000
_cell.angle_alpha   90.00
_cell.angle_beta   90.00
_cell.angle_gamma   90.00
#
_symmetry.space_group_name_H-M   'P 1'
#
loop_
_entity.id
_entity.type
_entity.pdbx_description
1 polymer ?
#
loop_
_entity_poly.entity_id
_entity_poly.type
_entity_poly.pdbx_seq_one_letter_code
_entity_poly.pdbx_strand_id
1 'polypeptide(L)'
;MRDVSVIGVGQSEMEDLLNVELEKLGRYSAPEPNPVAGYYFRSDHFNFAKVGVPALYFHTGIDHVEKGKEFGKTLQANYTAEYYHKPSDEYDPERWNL
;
A
#
# COMPACT_ATOMS: atom_id res chain seq x y z
N MET A 1 9.36 3.12 -3.55
CA MET A 1 8.37 3.03 -4.64
C MET A 1 7.96 4.43 -5.09
N ARG A 2 7.65 4.64 -6.38
CA ARG A 2 7.10 5.89 -6.91
C ARG A 2 5.62 6.05 -6.55
N ASP A 3 4.92 4.94 -6.42
CA ASP A 3 3.51 4.90 -6.05
C ASP A 3 3.29 4.55 -4.57
N VAL A 4 2.06 4.81 -4.13
CA VAL A 4 1.43 4.28 -2.91
C VAL A 4 0.14 3.59 -3.34
N SER A 5 -0.11 2.38 -2.83
CA SER A 5 -1.34 1.65 -3.14
C SER A 5 -2.43 2.03 -2.15
N VAL A 6 -3.42 2.79 -2.57
CA VAL A 6 -4.62 3.08 -1.77
C VAL A 6 -5.52 1.85 -1.80
N ILE A 7 -6.04 1.45 -0.64
CA ILE A 7 -6.92 0.29 -0.49
C ILE A 7 -8.36 0.77 -0.38
N GLY A 8 -9.22 0.35 -1.32
CA GLY A 8 -10.61 0.80 -1.39
C GLY A 8 -10.70 2.24 -1.87
N VAL A 9 -10.11 2.53 -3.03
CA VAL A 9 -10.13 3.87 -3.66
C VAL A 9 -11.54 4.46 -3.73
N GLY A 10 -11.66 5.75 -3.45
CA GLY A 10 -12.89 6.52 -3.50
C GLY A 10 -13.78 6.39 -2.26
N GLN A 11 -13.23 5.87 -1.16
CA GLN A 11 -13.97 5.71 0.10
C GLN A 11 -13.74 6.90 1.05
N SER A 12 -12.76 7.77 0.78
CA SER A 12 -12.49 8.92 1.62
C SER A 12 -11.89 10.11 0.86
N GLU A 13 -12.37 11.32 1.17
CA GLU A 13 -11.76 12.59 0.73
C GLU A 13 -10.33 12.78 1.28
N MET A 14 -9.90 11.98 2.27
CA MET A 14 -8.51 11.97 2.73
C MET A 14 -7.52 11.53 1.65
N GLU A 15 -7.99 10.85 0.59
CA GLU A 15 -7.18 10.50 -0.58
C GLU A 15 -6.69 11.75 -1.33
N ASP A 16 -7.46 12.84 -1.34
CA ASP A 16 -7.04 14.11 -1.94
C ASP A 16 -5.90 14.74 -1.16
N LEU A 17 -5.98 14.70 0.18
CA LEU A 17 -4.90 15.15 1.05
C LEU A 17 -3.63 14.30 0.86
N LEU A 18 -3.80 12.98 0.71
CA LEU A 18 -2.69 12.09 0.39
C LEU A 18 -2.03 12.49 -0.94
N ASN A 19 -2.80 12.76 -1.98
CA ASN A 19 -2.27 13.16 -3.28
C ASN A 19 -1.46 14.45 -3.20
N VAL A 20 -1.94 15.46 -2.47
CA VAL A 20 -1.21 16.71 -2.23
C VAL A 20 0.16 16.45 -1.60
N GLU A 21 0.24 15.55 -0.62
CA GLU A 21 1.52 15.22 0.04
C GLU A 21 2.44 14.36 -0.84
N LEU A 22 1.88 13.43 -1.62
CA LEU A 22 2.66 12.60 -2.55
C LEU A 22 3.28 13.43 -3.67
N GLU A 23 2.54 14.40 -4.22
CA GLU A 23 3.03 15.29 -5.29
C GLU A 23 4.28 16.07 -4.87
N LYS A 24 4.34 16.56 -3.62
CA LYS A 24 5.52 17.25 -3.07
C LYS A 24 6.77 16.38 -3.09
N LEU A 25 6.60 15.06 -3.07
CA LEU A 25 7.66 14.06 -3.09
C LEU A 25 7.90 13.47 -4.49
N GLY A 26 7.20 13.96 -5.53
CA GLY A 26 7.23 13.38 -6.87
C GLY A 26 6.66 11.95 -6.93
N ARG A 27 5.76 11.62 -6.00
CA ARG A 27 5.07 10.34 -5.90
C ARG A 27 3.61 10.47 -6.32
N TYR A 28 2.93 9.34 -6.49
CA TYR A 28 1.52 9.31 -6.86
C TYR A 28 0.77 8.18 -6.13
N SER A 29 -0.54 8.31 -5.97
CA SER A 29 -1.38 7.20 -5.49
C SER A 29 -1.83 6.31 -6.65
N ALA A 30 -2.02 5.03 -6.39
CA ALA A 30 -2.54 4.05 -7.33
C ALA A 30 -3.57 3.15 -6.63
N PRO A 31 -4.58 2.63 -7.34
CA PRO A 31 -5.52 1.67 -6.77
C PRO A 31 -4.83 0.37 -6.41
N GLU A 32 -5.38 -0.36 -5.42
CA GLU A 32 -4.84 -1.67 -5.08
C GLU A 32 -4.85 -2.64 -6.26
N PRO A 33 -3.79 -3.45 -6.43
CA PRO A 33 -3.67 -4.33 -7.59
C PRO A 33 -4.62 -5.53 -7.54
N ASN A 34 -5.20 -5.83 -6.36
CA ASN A 34 -6.09 -6.98 -6.16
C ASN A 34 -7.29 -6.65 -5.24
N PRO A 35 -8.28 -5.86 -5.72
CA PRO A 35 -9.46 -5.50 -4.93
C PRO A 35 -10.29 -6.71 -4.50
N VAL A 36 -10.31 -7.79 -5.30
CA VAL A 36 -11.11 -8.99 -5.02
C VAL A 36 -10.62 -9.78 -3.81
N ALA A 37 -9.42 -9.47 -3.29
CA ALA A 37 -8.92 -10.01 -2.02
C ALA A 37 -9.60 -9.40 -0.77
N GLY A 38 -10.42 -8.35 -0.96
CA GLY A 38 -11.26 -7.76 0.09
C GLY A 38 -10.51 -6.98 1.15
N TYR A 39 -9.30 -6.47 0.86
CA TYR A 39 -8.44 -5.82 1.86
C TYR A 39 -9.07 -4.62 2.56
N TYR A 40 -9.94 -3.87 1.88
CA TYR A 40 -10.66 -2.74 2.48
C TYR A 40 -11.44 -3.13 3.74
N PHE A 41 -12.00 -4.34 3.78
CA PHE A 41 -12.83 -4.79 4.91
C PHE A 41 -12.02 -5.48 6.01
N ARG A 42 -10.70 -5.55 5.90
CA ARG A 42 -9.84 -6.46 6.69
C ARG A 42 -8.77 -5.75 7.54
N SER A 43 -8.95 -4.47 7.81
CA SER A 43 -8.05 -3.68 8.66
C SER A 43 -8.84 -2.69 9.53
N ASP A 44 -8.21 -2.12 10.56
CA ASP A 44 -8.87 -1.36 11.63
C ASP A 44 -9.61 -0.11 11.14
N HIS A 45 -9.07 0.55 10.10
CA HIS A 45 -9.67 1.73 9.47
C HIS A 45 -11.14 1.52 9.08
N PHE A 46 -11.51 0.29 8.69
CA PHE A 46 -12.87 -0.02 8.22
C PHE A 46 -13.93 0.25 9.28
N ASN A 47 -13.65 0.00 10.56
CA ASN A 47 -14.64 0.25 11.61
C ASN A 47 -14.93 1.74 11.81
N PHE A 48 -13.96 2.62 11.51
CA PHE A 48 -14.17 4.07 11.48
C PHE A 48 -14.97 4.48 10.25
N ALA A 49 -14.56 4.01 9.06
CA ALA A 49 -15.25 4.28 7.81
C ALA A 49 -16.72 3.82 7.84
N LYS A 50 -16.98 2.64 8.43
CA LYS A 50 -18.32 2.04 8.58
C LYS A 50 -19.29 2.95 9.34
N VAL A 51 -18.80 3.79 10.25
CA VAL A 51 -19.64 4.74 11.01
C VAL A 51 -19.50 6.18 10.52
N GLY A 52 -18.93 6.38 9.32
CA GLY A 52 -18.84 7.67 8.65
C GLY A 52 -17.67 8.55 9.09
N VAL A 53 -16.72 8.02 9.87
CA VAL A 53 -15.47 8.74 10.17
C VAL A 53 -14.53 8.60 8.96
N PRO A 54 -14.06 9.70 8.36
CA PRO A 54 -13.08 9.64 7.27
C PRO A 54 -11.84 8.85 7.72
N ALA A 55 -11.45 7.86 6.92
CA ALA A 55 -10.30 7.01 7.21
C ALA A 55 -9.53 6.74 5.92
N LEU A 56 -8.20 6.72 6.04
CA LEU A 56 -7.29 6.47 4.93
C LEU A 56 -6.53 5.17 5.19
N TYR A 57 -6.52 4.27 4.21
CA TYR A 57 -5.76 3.02 4.27
C TYR A 57 -4.98 2.81 2.98
N PHE A 58 -3.66 2.73 3.09
CA PHE A 58 -2.78 2.51 1.96
C PHE A 58 -1.57 1.66 2.36
N HIS A 59 -0.92 1.07 1.36
CA HIS A 59 0.32 0.31 1.50
C HIS A 59 1.39 0.84 0.56
N THR A 60 2.61 0.31 0.72
CA THR A 60 3.65 0.40 -0.30
C THR A 60 3.08 -0.02 -1.66
N GLY A 61 3.29 0.83 -2.68
CA GLY A 61 2.91 0.52 -4.06
C GLY A 61 3.85 -0.50 -4.72
N ILE A 62 3.71 -0.68 -6.03
CA ILE A 62 4.48 -1.67 -6.81
C ILE A 62 5.43 -1.05 -7.83
N ASP A 63 5.39 0.26 -8.04
CA ASP A 63 6.25 0.95 -8.99
C ASP A 63 7.62 1.24 -8.36
N HIS A 64 8.58 0.32 -8.54
CA HIS A 64 9.93 0.50 -8.02
C HIS A 64 10.62 1.71 -8.68
N VAL A 65 11.31 2.53 -7.87
CA VAL A 65 11.90 3.81 -8.33
C VAL A 65 12.83 3.62 -9.52
N GLU A 66 13.65 2.57 -9.48
CA GLU A 66 14.65 2.27 -10.51
C GLU A 66 14.25 1.17 -11.49
N LYS A 67 13.42 0.21 -11.03
CA LYS A 67 13.20 -1.08 -11.70
C LYS A 67 11.77 -1.25 -12.22
N GLY A 68 10.90 -0.27 -11.94
CA GLY A 68 9.52 -0.23 -12.41
C GLY A 68 8.58 -1.26 -11.76
N LYS A 69 7.37 -1.34 -12.33
CA LYS A 69 6.23 -2.08 -11.77
C LYS A 69 6.41 -3.59 -11.70
N GLU A 70 6.99 -4.20 -12.72
CA GLU A 70 7.14 -5.68 -12.75
C GLU A 70 8.10 -6.18 -11.67
N PHE A 71 9.15 -5.42 -11.37
CA PHE A 71 10.03 -5.74 -10.26
C PHE A 71 9.32 -5.60 -8.90
N GLY A 72 8.57 -4.51 -8.68
CA GLY A 72 7.85 -4.33 -7.42
C GLY A 72 6.70 -5.33 -7.22
N LYS A 73 6.03 -5.79 -8.29
CA LYS A 73 5.10 -6.94 -8.21
C LYS A 73 5.80 -8.21 -7.75
N THR A 74 6.99 -8.49 -8.30
CA THR A 74 7.81 -9.65 -7.87
C THR A 74 8.19 -9.53 -6.40
N LEU A 75 8.59 -8.33 -5.94
CA LEU A 75 8.89 -8.08 -4.52
C LEU A 75 7.66 -8.32 -3.62
N GLN A 76 6.50 -7.80 -4.00
CA GLN A 76 5.25 -7.97 -3.24
C GLN A 76 4.83 -9.44 -3.17
N ALA A 77 4.91 -10.16 -4.30
CA ALA A 77 4.61 -11.58 -4.36
C ALA A 77 5.57 -12.40 -3.48
N ASN A 78 6.88 -12.11 -3.55
CA ASN A 78 7.89 -12.76 -2.72
C ASN A 78 7.67 -12.47 -1.23
N TYR A 79 7.36 -11.22 -0.86
CA TYR A 79 7.07 -10.87 0.53
C TYR A 79 5.88 -11.69 1.06
N THR A 80 4.78 -11.72 0.30
CA THR A 80 3.57 -12.48 0.66
C THR A 80 3.85 -13.98 0.77
N ALA A 81 4.65 -14.53 -0.15
CA ALA A 81 4.95 -15.95 -0.21
C ALA A 81 5.90 -16.40 0.90
N GLU A 82 6.92 -15.61 1.23
CA GLU A 82 8.07 -16.06 2.04
C GLU A 82 8.14 -15.44 3.44
N TYR A 83 7.48 -14.30 3.68
CA TYR A 83 7.67 -13.52 4.91
C TYR A 83 6.38 -13.20 5.64
N TYR A 84 5.33 -12.74 4.94
CA TYR A 84 4.11 -12.30 5.59
C TYR A 84 3.50 -13.39 6.51
N HIS A 85 3.24 -13.04 7.77
CA HIS A 85 2.73 -13.95 8.81
C HIS A 85 3.61 -15.18 9.09
N LYS A 86 4.93 -15.05 8.92
CA LYS A 86 5.89 -16.12 9.22
C LYS A 86 6.96 -15.65 10.20
N PRO A 87 7.70 -16.56 10.86
CA PRO A 87 8.83 -16.18 11.72
C PRO A 87 9.89 -15.33 11.03
N SER A 88 10.02 -15.44 9.70
CA SER A 88 10.92 -14.61 8.87
C SER A 88 10.44 -13.17 8.67
N ASP A 89 9.26 -12.79 9.17
CA ASP A 89 8.74 -11.41 9.14
C ASP A 89 9.42 -10.53 10.20
N GLU A 90 10.75 -10.48 10.12
CA GLU A 90 11.60 -9.72 11.02
C GLU A 90 12.39 -8.66 10.25
N TYR A 91 12.97 -7.73 11.02
CA TYR A 91 13.89 -6.74 10.47
C TYR A 91 15.11 -7.43 9.86
N ASP A 92 15.43 -7.05 8.64
CA ASP A 92 16.52 -7.63 7.86
C ASP A 92 17.25 -6.50 7.11
N PRO A 93 18.46 -6.11 7.51
CA PRO A 93 19.18 -5.00 6.90
C PRO A 93 19.64 -5.28 5.47
N GLU A 94 19.73 -6.54 5.04
CA GLU A 94 20.13 -6.89 3.68
C GLU A 94 18.96 -6.72 2.69
N ARG A 95 17.73 -6.95 3.17
CA ARG A 95 16.50 -6.84 2.39
C ARG A 95 15.80 -5.49 2.52
N TRP A 96 15.87 -4.86 3.69
CA TRP A 96 15.22 -3.59 3.97
C TRP A 96 16.13 -2.43 3.52
N ASN A 97 15.91 -1.98 2.28
CA ASN A 97 16.54 -0.77 1.76
C ASN A 97 15.85 0.48 2.35
N LEU A 98 16.17 0.79 3.61
CA LEU A 98 15.70 1.97 4.37
C LEU A 98 16.45 3.24 3.96
#